data_AF-A0A0S4PW24-F1
#
_entry.id   AF-A0A0S4PW24-F1
#
_cell.length_a   1.000
_cell.length_b   1.000
_cell.length_c   1.000
_cell.angle_alpha   90.00
_cell.angle_beta   90.00
_cell.angle_gamma   90.00
#
_symmetry.space_group_name_H-M   'P 1'
#
loop_
_entity.id
_entity.type
_entity.pdbx_description
1 polymer ?
#
loop_
_entity_poly.entity_id
_entity_poly.type
_entity_poly.pdbx_seq_one_letter_code
_entity_poly.pdbx_strand_id
1 'polypeptide(L)'
;MLDSHLTGFDSAFIALLNSRIYHFDTLESTQTYAIEMIKEDKLNVPFCISAKTQSNAIGSRGNQWDSVPKSLLFSFALPLKSLPQDLRLESSSIFLV
;
A
#
# COMPACT_ATOMS: atom_id res chain seq x y z
N MET A 1 12.57 -26.36 -16.91
CA MET A 1 12.85 -26.11 -15.48
C MET A 1 12.85 -24.59 -15.34
N LEU A 2 11.69 -24.01 -15.08
CA LEU A 2 11.51 -22.56 -14.91
C LEU A 2 11.28 -22.34 -13.42
N ASP A 3 12.18 -21.60 -12.79
CA ASP A 3 12.28 -21.45 -11.35
C ASP A 3 10.98 -20.93 -10.72
N SER A 4 10.34 -21.80 -9.94
CA SER A 4 9.16 -21.49 -9.13
C SER A 4 9.49 -20.71 -7.84
N HIS A 5 10.54 -19.87 -7.85
CA HIS A 5 11.12 -19.29 -6.63
C HIS A 5 11.20 -17.75 -6.60
N LEU A 6 10.57 -17.02 -7.53
CA LEU A 6 10.80 -15.57 -7.68
C LEU A 6 9.58 -14.65 -7.41
N THR A 7 8.65 -15.03 -6.54
CA THR A 7 7.65 -14.08 -6.01
C THR A 7 7.48 -14.24 -4.49
N GLY A 8 7.59 -13.13 -3.74
CA GLY A 8 7.59 -13.12 -2.27
C GLY A 8 6.20 -13.13 -1.63
N PHE A 9 5.20 -13.69 -2.33
CA PHE A 9 3.79 -13.71 -1.92
C PHE A 9 3.30 -15.13 -1.67
N ASP A 10 4.02 -15.89 -0.82
CA ASP A 10 3.59 -17.22 -0.41
C ASP A 10 2.35 -17.17 0.51
N SER A 11 1.79 -18.33 0.85
CA SER A 11 0.61 -18.41 1.71
C SER A 11 0.81 -17.78 3.09
N ALA A 12 2.02 -17.82 3.63
CA ALA A 12 2.33 -17.21 4.93
C ALA A 12 2.34 -15.69 4.84
N PHE A 13 2.94 -15.13 3.77
CA PHE A 13 2.90 -13.71 3.48
C PHE A 13 1.47 -13.21 3.32
N ILE A 14 0.64 -13.92 2.55
CA ILE A 14 -0.75 -13.54 2.32
C ILE A 14 -1.55 -13.61 3.62
N ALA A 15 -1.38 -14.66 4.43
CA ALA A 15 -2.03 -14.76 5.74
C ALA A 15 -1.61 -13.59 6.67
N LEU A 16 -0.33 -13.24 6.66
CA LEU A 16 0.19 -12.13 7.45
C LEU A 16 -0.38 -10.78 7.00
N LEU A 17 -0.39 -10.50 5.69
CA LEU A 17 -0.96 -9.28 5.14
C LEU A 17 -2.46 -9.17 5.46
N ASN A 18 -3.22 -10.26 5.30
CA ASN A 18 -4.64 -10.30 5.64
C ASN A 18 -4.90 -9.99 7.12
N SER A 19 -4.01 -10.39 8.03
CA SER A 19 -4.12 -10.05 9.46
C SER A 19 -3.75 -8.59 9.78
N ARG A 20 -3.23 -7.83 8.81
CA ARG A 20 -2.70 -6.46 8.97
C ARG A 20 -3.38 -5.49 8.00
N ILE A 21 -4.71 -5.62 7.85
CA ILE A 21 -5.54 -4.65 7.15
C ILE A 21 -6.23 -3.78 8.20
N TYR A 22 -5.95 -2.47 8.13
CA TYR A 22 -6.51 -1.48 9.04
C TYR A 22 -7.56 -0.65 8.29
N HIS A 23 -8.78 -0.64 8.83
CA HIS A 23 -9.93 0.04 8.23
C HIS A 23 -10.30 1.28 9.05
N PHE A 24 -10.41 2.42 8.39
CA PHE A 24 -10.80 3.69 8.98
C PHE A 24 -12.08 4.23 8.31
N ASP A 25 -12.87 5.01 9.03
CA ASP A 25 -13.99 5.72 8.43
C ASP A 25 -13.49 6.92 7.59
N THR A 26 -12.60 7.71 8.16
CA THR A 26 -12.03 8.90 7.52
C THR A 26 -10.55 9.04 7.86
N LEU A 27 -9.74 9.35 6.86
CA LEU A 27 -8.34 9.80 7.02
C LEU A 27 -8.11 11.05 6.17
N GLU A 28 -7.02 11.78 6.43
CA GLU A 28 -6.57 12.80 5.47
C GLU A 28 -6.13 12.15 4.17
N SER A 29 -5.17 11.22 4.28
CA SER A 29 -4.78 10.32 3.20
C SER A 29 -4.30 8.98 3.76
N THR A 30 -4.72 7.86 3.17
CA THR A 30 -4.22 6.51 3.47
C THR A 30 -2.71 6.43 3.25
N GLN A 31 -2.21 7.16 2.24
CA GLN A 31 -0.81 7.17 1.85
C GLN A 31 0.04 7.92 2.88
N THR A 32 -0.34 9.14 3.24
CA THR A 32 0.35 9.93 4.28
C THR A 32 0.37 9.16 5.60
N TYR A 33 -0.78 8.60 5.99
CA TYR A 33 -0.89 7.81 7.22
C TYR A 33 0.04 6.57 7.19
N ALA A 34 0.05 5.81 6.08
CA ALA A 34 0.94 4.65 5.95
C ALA A 34 2.42 5.03 6.07
N ILE A 35 2.84 6.14 5.45
CA ILE A 35 4.22 6.65 5.55
C ILE A 35 4.57 7.04 6.99
N GLU A 36 3.67 7.72 7.70
CA GLU A 36 3.87 8.09 9.11
C GLU A 36 4.00 6.86 10.01
N MET A 37 3.15 5.85 9.82
CA MET A 37 3.23 4.62 10.62
C MET A 37 4.54 3.85 10.42
N ILE A 38 5.15 3.95 9.23
CA ILE A 38 6.48 3.41 8.96
C ILE A 38 7.56 4.28 9.61
N LYS A 39 7.50 5.59 9.43
CA LYS A 39 8.51 6.53 9.97
C LYS A 39 8.58 6.52 11.50
N GLU A 40 7.45 6.27 12.15
CA GLU A 40 7.34 6.22 13.61
C GLU A 40 7.52 4.80 14.18
N ASP A 41 7.90 3.82 13.34
CA ASP A 41 8.04 2.39 13.69
C ASP A 41 6.79 1.79 14.37
N LYS A 42 5.60 2.35 14.08
CA LYS A 42 4.32 1.90 14.66
C LYS A 42 3.77 0.68 13.96
N LEU A 43 3.97 0.56 12.64
CA LEU A 43 3.52 -0.59 11.84
C LEU A 43 4.66 -1.20 11.04
N ASN A 44 4.75 -2.52 11.08
CA ASN A 44 5.73 -3.29 10.32
C ASN A 44 5.12 -3.87 9.05
N VAL A 45 5.84 -3.74 7.93
CA VAL A 45 5.46 -4.35 6.65
C VAL A 45 5.40 -5.89 6.76
N PRO A 46 4.49 -6.57 6.01
CA PRO A 46 3.50 -5.99 5.11
C PRO A 46 2.23 -5.54 5.86
N PHE A 47 1.57 -4.47 5.39
CA PHE A 47 0.25 -4.05 5.87
C PHE A 47 -0.54 -3.29 4.80
N CYS A 48 -1.84 -3.10 5.06
CA CYS A 48 -2.74 -2.28 4.25
C CYS A 48 -3.49 -1.28 5.13
N ILE A 49 -3.54 -0.03 4.70
CA ILE A 49 -4.41 1.01 5.27
C ILE A 49 -5.54 1.26 4.29
N SER A 50 -6.77 1.32 4.77
CA SER A 50 -7.92 1.67 3.95
C SER A 50 -8.85 2.63 4.69
N ALA A 51 -9.55 3.46 3.93
CA ALA A 51 -10.51 4.42 4.48
C ALA A 51 -11.79 4.43 3.64
N LYS A 52 -12.94 4.69 4.27
CA LYS A 52 -14.19 4.93 3.51
C LYS A 52 -14.14 6.28 2.80
N THR A 53 -13.50 7.29 3.42
CA THR A 53 -13.34 8.63 2.85
C THR A 53 -11.94 9.18 3.12
N GLN A 54 -11.46 10.04 2.22
CA GLN A 54 -10.26 10.85 2.42
C GLN A 54 -10.60 12.34 2.30
N SER A 55 -10.10 13.15 3.23
CA SER A 55 -10.35 14.61 3.22
C SER A 55 -9.26 15.40 2.48
N ASN A 56 -8.07 14.83 2.31
CA ASN A 56 -6.91 15.48 1.70
C ASN A 56 -6.04 14.47 0.94
N ALA A 57 -6.67 13.71 0.04
CA ALA A 57 -5.98 12.66 -0.71
C ALA A 57 -4.98 13.24 -1.72
N ILE A 58 -3.81 12.61 -1.83
CA ILE A 58 -2.72 13.08 -2.68
C ILE A 58 -2.62 12.14 -3.87
N GLY A 59 -2.66 12.70 -5.08
CA GLY A 59 -2.40 12.02 -6.34
C GLY A 59 -0.99 12.30 -6.87
N SER A 60 -0.72 11.80 -8.08
CA SER A 60 0.59 11.97 -8.72
C SER A 60 0.98 13.44 -8.87
N ARG A 61 2.26 13.73 -8.64
CA ARG A 61 2.87 15.08 -8.67
C ARG A 61 2.23 16.06 -7.67
N GLY A 62 1.67 15.55 -6.57
CA GLY A 62 1.05 16.38 -5.54
C GLY A 62 -0.31 16.95 -5.94
N ASN A 63 -0.92 16.44 -7.02
CA ASN A 63 -2.27 16.82 -7.39
C ASN A 63 -3.25 16.41 -6.30
N GLN A 64 -4.26 17.23 -6.03
CA GLN A 64 -5.35 16.82 -5.16
C GLN A 64 -6.12 15.67 -5.83
N TRP A 65 -6.36 14.61 -5.07
CA TRP A 65 -7.34 13.60 -5.44
C TRP A 65 -8.64 13.94 -4.74
N ASP A 66 -9.65 14.33 -5.52
CA ASP A 66 -10.94 14.71 -4.96
C ASP A 66 -11.65 13.49 -4.35
N SER A 67 -12.38 13.74 -3.27
CA SER A 67 -13.15 12.69 -2.61
C SER A 67 -14.29 12.25 -3.52
N VAL A 68 -14.18 11.05 -4.06
CA VAL A 68 -15.22 10.45 -4.90
C VAL A 68 -16.11 9.56 -4.02
N PRO A 69 -17.44 9.78 -4.02
CA PRO A 69 -18.35 8.92 -3.26
C PRO A 69 -18.22 7.46 -3.68
N LYS A 70 -18.14 6.55 -2.69
CA LYS A 70 -18.01 5.09 -2.88
C LYS A 70 -16.73 4.65 -3.61
N SER A 71 -15.64 5.39 -3.45
CA SER A 71 -14.33 4.92 -3.90
C SER A 71 -13.74 3.83 -3.01
N LEU A 72 -12.91 2.99 -3.63
CA LEU A 72 -12.04 2.07 -2.93
C LEU A 72 -10.71 2.78 -2.66
N LEU A 73 -10.45 3.12 -1.40
CA LEU A 73 -9.29 3.93 -0.98
C LEU A 73 -8.39 3.09 -0.08
N PHE A 74 -7.19 2.80 -0.55
CA PHE A 74 -6.20 2.05 0.23
C PHE A 74 -4.77 2.34 -0.18
N SER A 75 -3.84 2.04 0.73
CA SER A 75 -2.40 2.07 0.51
C SER A 75 -1.78 0.80 1.09
N PHE A 76 -0.97 0.11 0.29
CA PHE A 76 -0.19 -1.05 0.73
C PHE A 76 1.25 -0.64 1.04
N ALA A 77 1.79 -1.18 2.13
CA ALA A 77 3.21 -1.14 2.42
C ALA A 77 3.77 -2.55 2.33
N LEU A 78 4.69 -2.77 1.38
CA LEU A 78 5.26 -4.08 1.07
C LEU A 78 6.79 -4.02 1.16
N PRO A 79 7.48 -5.09 1.64
CA PRO A 79 8.92 -5.18 1.54
C PRO A 79 9.36 -5.16 0.07
N LEU A 80 10.38 -4.37 -0.30
CA LEU A 80 10.87 -4.35 -1.68
C LEU A 80 11.29 -5.75 -2.18
N LYS A 81 11.88 -6.55 -1.28
CA LYS A 81 12.27 -7.94 -1.55
C LYS A 81 11.11 -8.89 -1.85
N SER A 82 9.85 -8.51 -1.57
CA SER A 82 8.69 -9.32 -1.92
C SER A 82 8.22 -9.10 -3.36
N LEU A 83 8.66 -8.02 -4.01
CA LEU A 83 8.37 -7.74 -5.41
C LEU A 83 9.28 -8.58 -6.33
N PRO A 84 8.87 -8.84 -7.59
CA PRO A 84 9.72 -9.47 -8.58
C PRO A 84 11.04 -8.70 -8.73
N GLN A 85 12.17 -9.41 -8.75
CA GLN A 85 13.50 -8.77 -8.80
C GLN A 85 13.78 -8.04 -10.11
N ASP A 86 13.07 -8.42 -11.18
CA ASP A 86 13.12 -7.79 -12.49
C ASP A 86 12.12 -6.62 -12.64
N LEU A 87 11.33 -6.33 -11.61
CA LEU A 87 10.44 -5.17 -11.60
C LEU A 87 11.27 -3.88 -11.46
N ARG A 88 11.30 -3.10 -12.53
CA ARG A 88 11.89 -1.77 -12.47
C ARG A 88 11.01 -0.84 -11.63
N LEU A 89 11.64 -0.04 -10.77
CA LEU A 89 10.92 0.88 -9.89
C LEU A 89 10.10 1.91 -10.67
N GLU A 90 10.58 2.37 -11.82
CA GLU A 90 9.81 3.28 -12.67
C GLU A 90 8.49 2.66 -13.17
N SER A 91 8.43 1.32 -13.29
CA SER A 91 7.22 0.60 -13.69
C SER A 91 6.16 0.55 -12.60
N SER A 92 6.48 0.90 -11.35
CA SER A 92 5.50 0.97 -10.25
C SER A 92 4.82 2.33 -10.13
N SER A 93 5.22 3.33 -10.93
CA SER A 93 4.79 4.74 -10.83
C SER A 93 3.29 5.00 -11.05
N ILE A 94 2.56 4.06 -11.65
CA ILE A 94 1.11 4.15 -11.86
C ILE A 94 0.33 3.62 -10.64
N PHE A 95 0.95 2.75 -9.84
CA PHE A 95 0.27 1.98 -8.79
C PHE A 95 0.71 2.34 -7.36
N LEU A 96 1.90 2.93 -7.19
CA LEU A 96 2.50 3.25 -5.89
C LEU A 96 2.64 4.76 -5.68
N VAL A 97 1.51 5.48 -5.74
CA VAL A 97 1.43 6.94 -5.53
C VAL A 97 0.88 7.23 -4.14
#